data_AF-A0A0F7FBM1-F1
#
_entry.id   AF-A0A0F7FBM1-F1
#
_cell.length_a   1.000
_cell.length_b   1.000
_cell.length_c   1.000
_cell.angle_alpha   90.00
_cell.angle_beta   90.00
_cell.angle_gamma   90.00
#
_symmetry.space_group_name_H-M   'P 1'
#
loop_
_entity.id
_entity.type
_entity.pdbx_description
1 polymer ?
#
loop_
_entity_poly.entity_id
_entity_poly.type
_entity_poly.pdbx_seq_one_letter_code
_entity_poly.pdbx_strand_id
1 'polypeptide(L)'
;MAKTIEIGYARDCRTGNFIVTKLNSTFHANSKHRRQQIIVLPGAFFHALPTVDRRSVANVIDITVSQAVDLGFILPPAETEAAACVSAVPA
;
A
#
# COMPACT_ATOMS: atom_id res chain seq x y z
N MET A 1 -16.31 10.02 7.84
CA MET A 1 -15.65 10.01 6.51
C MET A 1 -14.72 8.81 6.48
N ALA A 2 -14.83 7.92 5.50
CA ALA A 2 -13.95 6.77 5.40
C ALA A 2 -12.54 7.22 4.99
N LYS A 3 -11.52 6.85 5.76
CA LYS A 3 -10.13 7.14 5.42
C LYS A 3 -9.77 6.30 4.18
N THR A 4 -9.37 6.95 3.10
CA THR A 4 -8.88 6.30 1.88
C THR A 4 -7.37 6.27 1.88
N ILE A 5 -6.81 5.21 1.28
CA ILE A 5 -5.38 4.98 1.14
C ILE A 5 -5.10 4.80 -0.34
N GLU A 6 -4.15 5.56 -0.84
CA GLU A 6 -3.70 5.42 -2.23
C GLU A 6 -2.73 4.24 -2.33
N ILE A 7 -2.97 3.34 -3.28
CA ILE A 7 -2.08 2.22 -3.58
C ILE A 7 -1.75 2.17 -5.07
N GLY A 8 -0.50 1.85 -5.39
CA GLY A 8 -0.09 1.46 -6.73
C GLY A 8 0.05 -0.05 -6.80
N TYR A 9 -0.44 -0.70 -7.85
CA TYR A 9 -0.21 -2.12 -8.07
C TYR A 9 0.37 -2.37 -9.45
N ALA A 10 1.15 -3.44 -9.58
CA ALA A 10 1.66 -3.96 -10.84
C ALA A 10 1.68 -5.49 -10.82
N ARG A 11 1.23 -6.13 -11.90
CA ARG A 11 1.33 -7.56 -12.11
C ARG A 11 2.73 -7.89 -12.62
N ASP A 12 3.43 -8.73 -11.89
CA ASP A 12 4.70 -9.30 -12.35
C ASP A 12 4.45 -10.24 -13.54
N CYS A 13 5.09 -9.97 -14.67
CA CYS A 13 4.96 -10.77 -15.89
C CYS A 13 5.56 -12.17 -15.76
N ARG A 14 6.49 -12.38 -14.82
CA ARG A 14 7.16 -13.67 -14.61
C ARG A 14 6.37 -14.60 -13.71
N THR A 15 5.83 -14.08 -12.61
CA THR A 15 5.11 -14.89 -11.60
C THR A 15 3.59 -14.77 -11.70
N GLY A 16 3.07 -13.76 -12.39
CA GLY A 16 1.65 -13.44 -12.45
C GLY A 16 1.10 -12.80 -11.17
N ASN A 17 1.92 -12.63 -10.13
CA ASN A 17 1.51 -12.05 -8.85
C ASN A 17 1.41 -10.53 -8.93
N PHE A 18 0.62 -9.94 -8.03
CA PHE A 18 0.50 -8.50 -7.93
C PHE A 18 1.46 -7.97 -6.86
N ILE A 19 2.30 -7.02 -7.26
CA ILE A 19 3.11 -6.22 -6.36
C ILE A 19 2.27 -4.98 -6.03
N VAL A 20 1.83 -4.87 -4.78
CA VAL A 20 1.03 -3.74 -4.30
C VAL A 20 1.90 -2.87 -3.41
N THR A 21 1.96 -1.59 -3.72
CA THR A 21 2.74 -0.56 -3.04
C THR A 21 1.79 0.44 -2.41
N LYS A 22 1.88 0.62 -1.10
CA LYS A 22 1.20 1.73 -0.43
C LYS A 22 1.88 3.04 -0.82
N LEU A 23 1.10 3.98 -1.36
CA LEU A 23 1.55 5.33 -1.63
C LEU A 23 1.15 6.22 -0.46
N ASN A 24 2.11 6.97 0.07
CA ASN A 24 1.82 7.92 1.15
C ASN A 24 2.33 9.30 0.76
N SER A 25 1.43 10.19 0.33
CA SER A 25 1.75 11.52 -0.21
C SER A 25 2.60 12.40 0.73
N THR A 26 2.58 12.12 2.04
CA THR A 26 3.30 12.87 3.08
C THR A 26 4.81 12.60 3.18
N PHE A 27 5.34 11.56 2.53
CA PHE A 27 6.75 11.22 2.60
C PHE A 27 7.50 11.55 1.30
N HIS A 28 8.72 12.08 1.40
CA HIS A 28 9.61 12.33 0.25
C HIS A 28 9.89 11.04 -0.54
N ALA A 29 10.01 11.13 -1.87
CA ALA A 29 10.19 9.98 -2.78
C ALA A 29 11.39 9.06 -2.45
N ASN A 30 12.38 9.56 -1.69
CA ASN A 30 13.61 8.87 -1.29
C ASN A 30 13.60 8.32 0.16
N SER A 31 12.49 8.41 0.89
CA SER A 31 12.43 7.88 2.25
C SER A 31 12.27 6.35 2.25
N LYS A 32 13.20 5.64 2.92
CA LYS A 32 13.14 4.20 3.17
C LYS A 32 11.88 3.76 3.92
N HIS A 33 11.17 4.68 4.58
CA HIS A 33 9.95 4.41 5.34
C HIS A 33 8.67 4.48 4.49
N ARG A 34 8.77 4.84 3.20
CA ARG A 34 7.60 5.10 2.35
C ARG A 34 7.06 3.86 1.61
N ARG A 35 7.84 2.81 1.42
CA ARG A 35 7.46 1.71 0.52
C ARG A 35 7.13 0.44 1.29
N GLN A 36 5.96 0.42 1.92
CA GLN A 36 5.32 -0.87 2.23
C GLN A 36 4.88 -1.47 0.89
N GLN A 37 5.62 -2.47 0.45
CA GLN A 37 5.29 -3.29 -0.71
C GLN A 37 4.96 -4.69 -0.23
N ILE A 38 3.91 -5.25 -0.78
CA ILE A 38 3.49 -6.62 -0.53
C ILE A 38 3.27 -7.32 -1.87
N ILE A 39 3.48 -8.64 -1.88
CA ILE A 39 3.18 -9.48 -3.02
C ILE A 39 1.87 -10.20 -2.69
N VAL A 40 0.88 -10.02 -3.56
CA VAL A 40 -0.47 -10.56 -3.38
C VAL A 40 -0.77 -11.51 -4.53
N LEU A 41 -1.33 -12.67 -4.20
CA LEU A 41 -1.79 -13.63 -5.20
C LEU A 41 -2.97 -13.04 -5.98
N PRO A 42 -3.10 -13.32 -7.29
CA PRO A 42 -4.20 -12.79 -8.10
C PRO A 42 -5.60 -13.04 -7.54
N GLY A 43 -5.82 -14.24 -6.98
CA GLY A 43 -7.10 -14.58 -6.34
C GLY A 43 -7.42 -13.68 -5.15
N ALA A 44 -6.44 -13.46 -4.26
CA ALA A 44 -6.61 -12.58 -3.11
C ALA A 44 -6.76 -11.11 -3.53
N PHE A 45 -6.02 -10.69 -4.55
CA PHE A 45 -6.08 -9.32 -5.08
C PHE A 45 -7.47 -8.99 -5.63
N PHE A 46 -8.03 -9.83 -6.51
CA PHE A 46 -9.37 -9.60 -7.08
C PHE A 46 -10.50 -9.82 -6.07
N HIS A 47 -10.27 -10.61 -5.02
CA HIS A 47 -11.23 -10.77 -3.93
C HIS A 47 -11.32 -9.50 -3.08
N ALA A 48 -10.17 -8.90 -2.72
CA ALA A 48 -10.12 -7.65 -1.97
C ALA A 48 -10.55 -6.43 -2.80
N LEU A 49 -10.30 -6.47 -4.12
CA LEU A 49 -10.57 -5.38 -5.06
C LEU A 49 -11.44 -5.84 -6.23
N PRO A 50 -12.74 -6.12 -5.99
CA PRO A 50 -13.64 -6.63 -7.03
C PRO A 50 -13.94 -5.62 -8.15
N THR A 51 -13.67 -4.33 -7.90
CA THR A 51 -13.87 -3.24 -8.87
C THR A 51 -12.72 -3.11 -9.87
N VAL A 52 -11.58 -3.76 -9.63
CA VAL A 52 -10.43 -3.72 -10.53
C VAL A 52 -10.65 -4.71 -11.67
N ASP A 53 -10.47 -4.24 -12.91
CA ASP A 53 -10.53 -5.11 -14.09
C ASP A 53 -9.50 -6.25 -13.96
N ARG A 54 -9.94 -7.48 -14.25
CA ARG A 54 -9.10 -8.69 -14.25
C ARG A 54 -7.95 -8.62 -15.26
N ARG A 55 -8.09 -7.77 -16.28
CA ARG A 55 -7.07 -7.47 -17.29
C ARG A 55 -6.10 -6.37 -16.86
N SER A 56 -6.33 -5.71 -15.73
CA SER A 56 -5.45 -4.65 -15.25
C SER A 56 -4.07 -5.21 -14.90
N VAL A 57 -3.05 -4.59 -15.50
CA VAL A 57 -1.64 -4.97 -15.30
C VAL A 57 -1.00 -4.03 -14.29
N ALA A 58 -1.22 -2.73 -14.38
CA ALA A 58 -0.73 -1.78 -13.40
C ALA A 58 -1.66 -0.57 -13.32
N ASN A 59 -1.92 -0.07 -12.12
CA ASN A 59 -2.66 1.17 -11.91
C ASN A 59 -2.40 1.74 -10.51
N VAL A 60 -2.84 2.98 -10.30
CA VAL A 60 -2.94 3.62 -8.99
C VAL A 60 -4.41 3.81 -8.66
N ILE A 61 -4.84 3.36 -7.49
CA ILE A 61 -6.23 3.44 -7.04
C ILE A 61 -6.31 3.83 -5.57
N ASP A 62 -7.41 4.44 -5.20
CA ASP A 62 -7.75 4.68 -3.80
C ASP A 62 -8.57 3.51 -3.25
N ILE A 63 -8.16 2.99 -2.10
CA ILE A 63 -8.82 1.89 -1.41
C ILE A 63 -9.20 2.29 0.01
N THR A 64 -10.18 1.59 0.57
CA THR A 64 -10.56 1.75 1.98
C THR A 64 -9.54 1.07 2.90
N VAL A 65 -9.53 1.50 4.17
CA VAL A 65 -8.72 0.85 5.23
C VAL A 65 -9.00 -0.65 5.33
N SER A 66 -10.27 -1.07 5.24
CA SER A 66 -10.65 -2.49 5.29
C SER A 66 -10.07 -3.27 4.11
N GLN A 67 -10.15 -2.73 2.89
CA GLN A 67 -9.54 -3.35 1.70
C GLN A 67 -8.01 -3.46 1.83
N ALA A 68 -7.36 -2.47 2.44
CA ALA A 68 -5.92 -2.53 2.68
C ALA A 68 -5.56 -3.64 3.68
N VAL A 69 -6.37 -3.84 4.74
CA VAL A 69 -6.21 -4.94 5.68
C VAL A 69 -6.43 -6.30 5.00
N ASP A 70 -7.46 -6.40 4.15
CA ASP A 70 -7.74 -7.62 3.38
C ASP A 70 -6.62 -7.98 2.39
N LEU A 71 -5.92 -6.98 1.86
CA LEU A 71 -4.72 -7.18 1.05
C LEU A 71 -3.50 -7.62 1.87
N GLY A 72 -3.52 -7.43 3.19
CA GLY A 72 -2.42 -7.79 4.11
C GLY A 72 -1.53 -6.61 4.51
N PHE A 73 -1.95 -5.36 4.32
CA PHE A 73 -1.21 -4.21 4.84
C PHE A 73 -1.38 -4.09 6.35
N ILE A 74 -0.25 -4.02 7.06
CA ILE A 74 -0.22 -3.64 8.47
C ILE A 74 -0.31 -2.12 8.54
N LEU A 75 -1.50 -1.61 8.84
CA LEU A 75 -1.74 -0.19 9.06
C LEU A 75 -1.51 0.13 10.54
N PRO A 76 -0.73 1.17 10.88
CA PRO A 76 -0.65 1.63 12.25
C PRO A 76 -2.04 2.09 12.71
N PRO A 77 -2.43 1.85 13.97
CA PRO A 77 -3.65 2.42 14.53
C PRO A 77 -3.62 3.94 14.36
N ALA A 78 -4.79 4.54 14.19
CA ALA A 78 -4.96 5.95 13.78
C ALA A 78 -4.34 6.99 14.73
N GLU A 79 -3.68 6.58 15.82
CA GLU A 79 -3.07 7.41 16.84
C GLU A 79 -1.55 7.58 16.69
N THR A 80 -0.87 6.89 15.76
CA THR A 80 0.61 6.82 15.72
C THR A 80 1.28 7.70 14.64
N GLU A 81 0.72 8.86 14.30
CA GLU A 81 1.40 9.83 13.39
C GLU A 81 2.32 10.83 14.12
N ALA A 82 2.60 10.66 15.42
CA ALA A 82 3.39 11.65 16.19
C ALA A 82 4.84 11.23 16.56
N ALA A 83 5.33 10.03 16.26
CA ALA A 83 6.58 9.55 16.86
C ALA A 83 7.56 8.88 15.88
N ALA A 84 8.04 9.61 14.86
CA ALA A 84 9.23 9.17 14.13
C ALA A 84 10.02 10.33 13.48
N CYS A 85 10.21 11.45 14.20
CA CYS A 85 11.20 12.46 13.82
C CYS A 85 11.92 13.04 15.05
N VAL A 86 12.60 12.22 15.84
CA VAL A 86 13.75 12.72 16.64
C VAL A 86 14.80 11.61 16.76
N SER A 87 15.76 11.59 15.83
CA SER A 87 17.10 11.11 16.14
C SER A 87 18.10 12.15 15.61
N ALA A 88 18.09 13.34 16.22
CA ALA A 88 19.26 14.19 16.17
C ALA A 88 20.20 13.67 17.27
N VAL A 89 21.25 12.97 16.86
CA VAL A 89 22.37 12.54 17.71
C VAL A 89 23.13 13.81 18.12
N PRO A 90 23.32 14.12 19.41
CA PRO A 90 24.34 15.09 19.81
C PRO A 90 25.72 14.42 19.81
N ALA A 91 26.69 15.10 19.21
CA ALA A 91 28.11 14.78 19.23
C ALA A 91 28.77 15.16 20.56
#